data_AF-A0A5M4B5R7-F1
#
_entry.id   AF-A0A5M4B5R7-F1
#
_cell.length_a   1.000
_cell.length_b   1.000
_cell.length_c   1.000
_cell.angle_alpha   90.00
_cell.angle_beta   90.00
_cell.angle_gamma   90.00
#
_symmetry.space_group_name_H-M   'P 1'
#
loop_
_entity.id
_entity.type
_entity.pdbx_description
1 polymer ?
#
loop_
_entity_poly.entity_id
_entity_poly.type
_entity_poly.pdbx_seq_one_letter_code
_entity_poly.pdbx_strand_id
1 'polypeptide(L)'
;MKKIFIFLFVTMLIASCDPIEDRDSLPVLKSADEVAQEIDLKVESVTPGSNEIAVSVKDGSIVLWKADGLSSFETTDTLKLTSLGKKDIICDVVTDGGTVSIQREVEVTVLEGLVPEPLSYLVGSFGDGVTWVYATDYGDGTQHWYLSSPTNWEELWWSPVADGTNPADGGFEDELFFSRADDVNTLKITTSPGAEPKSSEFEFDADNMTITLKDMDLCDYDYVFVPDVRTYEIKLLNENELVLFQDCAGSAKNLGWVWRFKKKGYRY
;
A
#
# COMPACT_ATOMS: atom_id res chain seq x y z
N MET A 1 -79.83 -20.69 -14.50
CA MET A 1 -79.33 -19.31 -14.33
C MET A 1 -78.09 -19.19 -13.41
N LYS A 2 -77.93 -19.98 -12.34
CA LYS A 2 -76.75 -19.91 -11.44
C LYS A 2 -75.40 -20.39 -12.02
N LYS A 3 -75.38 -21.24 -13.06
CA LYS A 3 -74.14 -21.80 -13.63
C LYS A 3 -73.42 -20.91 -14.64
N ILE A 4 -74.10 -19.88 -15.19
CA ILE A 4 -73.51 -18.94 -16.15
C ILE A 4 -72.77 -17.80 -15.44
N PHE A 5 -73.24 -17.38 -14.27
CA PHE A 5 -72.59 -16.33 -13.48
C PHE A 5 -71.24 -16.74 -12.89
N ILE A 6 -71.02 -18.03 -12.60
CA ILE A 6 -69.74 -18.52 -12.07
C ILE A 6 -68.66 -18.55 -13.15
N PHE A 7 -69.03 -18.83 -14.42
CA PHE A 7 -68.06 -18.90 -15.51
C PHE A 7 -67.53 -17.51 -15.90
N LEU A 8 -68.36 -16.47 -15.81
CA LEU A 8 -67.98 -15.09 -16.12
C LEU A 8 -67.07 -14.46 -15.04
N PHE A 9 -67.20 -14.89 -13.78
CA PHE A 9 -66.38 -14.40 -12.68
C PHE A 9 -64.97 -15.01 -12.68
N VAL A 10 -64.82 -16.25 -13.16
CA VAL A 10 -63.53 -16.93 -13.23
C VAL A 10 -62.66 -16.41 -14.38
N THR A 11 -63.25 -16.00 -15.52
CA THR A 11 -62.48 -15.40 -16.62
C THR A 11 -61.96 -13.98 -16.33
N MET A 12 -62.57 -13.27 -15.37
CA MET A 12 -62.13 -11.91 -15.00
C MET A 12 -60.91 -11.91 -14.05
N LEU A 13 -60.63 -13.05 -13.39
CA LEU A 13 -59.51 -13.23 -12.46
C LEU A 13 -58.19 -13.63 -13.13
N ILE A 14 -58.22 -14.07 -14.40
CA ILE A 14 -57.01 -14.47 -15.17
C ILE A 14 -56.49 -13.36 -16.08
N ALA A 15 -57.18 -12.22 -16.17
CA ALA A 15 -56.72 -11.05 -16.93
C ALA A 15 -55.94 -10.02 -16.09
N SER A 16 -55.71 -10.28 -14.78
CA SER A 16 -55.05 -9.34 -13.87
C SER A 16 -53.60 -9.71 -13.52
N CYS A 17 -52.95 -10.59 -14.27
CA CYS A 17 -51.64 -11.14 -13.88
C CYS A 17 -50.43 -10.47 -14.53
N ASP A 18 -50.61 -9.53 -15.46
CA ASP A 18 -49.51 -8.67 -15.89
C ASP A 18 -49.62 -7.34 -15.15
N PRO A 19 -48.78 -7.09 -14.11
CA PRO A 19 -48.76 -5.79 -13.46
C PRO A 19 -48.43 -4.72 -14.50
N ILE A 20 -49.26 -3.67 -14.58
CA ILE A 20 -48.90 -2.41 -15.26
C ILE A 20 -47.93 -1.69 -14.33
N GLU A 21 -46.72 -2.23 -14.26
CA GLU A 21 -45.57 -1.54 -13.71
C GLU A 21 -44.70 -1.14 -14.90
N ASP A 22 -44.34 0.14 -14.98
CA ASP A 22 -43.21 0.57 -15.82
C ASP A 22 -41.97 -0.11 -15.25
N ARG A 23 -41.63 -1.26 -15.82
CA ARG A 23 -40.41 -1.97 -15.48
C ARG A 23 -39.30 -1.28 -16.22
N ASP A 24 -38.50 -0.51 -15.50
CA ASP A 24 -37.19 -0.08 -15.98
C ASP A 24 -36.37 -1.35 -16.27
N SER A 25 -36.28 -1.71 -17.55
CA SER A 25 -35.41 -2.81 -17.97
C SER A 25 -33.99 -2.32 -17.91
N LEU A 26 -33.16 -2.94 -17.07
CA LEU A 26 -31.73 -2.70 -17.13
C LEU A 26 -31.23 -3.01 -18.56
N PRO A 27 -30.44 -2.11 -19.16
CA PRO A 27 -29.82 -2.35 -20.46
C PRO A 27 -29.05 -3.67 -20.45
N VAL A 28 -28.97 -4.31 -21.62
CA VAL A 28 -28.21 -5.55 -21.76
C VAL A 28 -26.72 -5.22 -21.58
N LEU A 29 -26.01 -6.08 -20.83
CA LEU A 29 -24.56 -5.99 -20.71
C LEU A 29 -23.92 -6.22 -22.08
N LYS A 30 -23.15 -5.23 -22.55
CA LYS A 30 -22.42 -5.30 -23.81
C LYS A 30 -21.24 -6.27 -23.73
N SER A 31 -20.78 -6.75 -24.89
CA SER A 31 -19.59 -7.60 -24.95
C SER A 31 -18.30 -6.81 -24.67
N ALA A 32 -17.26 -7.48 -24.19
CA ALA A 32 -15.97 -6.84 -23.89
C ALA A 32 -15.35 -6.17 -25.13
N ASP A 33 -15.46 -6.78 -26.31
CA ASP A 33 -14.90 -6.23 -27.55
C ASP A 33 -15.66 -4.98 -28.03
N GLU A 34 -16.98 -4.97 -27.87
CA GLU A 34 -17.81 -3.81 -28.19
C GLU A 34 -17.47 -2.63 -27.27
N VAL A 35 -17.41 -2.87 -25.95
CA VAL A 35 -17.06 -1.83 -24.98
C VAL A 35 -15.64 -1.32 -25.21
N ALA A 36 -14.68 -2.21 -25.49
CA ALA A 36 -13.30 -1.82 -25.78
C ALA A 36 -13.19 -0.86 -26.97
N GLN A 37 -14.01 -1.06 -28.01
CA GLN A 37 -14.07 -0.16 -29.17
C GLN A 37 -14.74 1.17 -28.83
N GLU A 38 -15.84 1.15 -28.07
CA GLU A 38 -16.59 2.36 -27.69
C GLU A 38 -15.76 3.34 -26.84
N ILE A 39 -14.90 2.78 -25.98
CA ILE A 39 -14.04 3.55 -25.08
C ILE A 39 -12.64 3.79 -25.63
N ASP A 40 -12.33 3.43 -26.89
CA ASP A 40 -11.00 3.54 -27.48
C ASP A 40 -9.89 2.97 -26.56
N LEU A 41 -10.10 1.76 -26.05
CA LEU A 41 -9.19 1.13 -25.09
C LEU A 41 -7.82 0.86 -25.72
N LYS A 42 -6.76 1.38 -25.08
CA LYS A 42 -5.36 1.14 -25.43
C LYS A 42 -4.59 0.62 -24.23
N VAL A 43 -3.77 -0.39 -24.50
CA VAL A 43 -2.84 -1.00 -23.55
C VAL A 43 -1.56 -1.32 -24.32
N GLU A 44 -0.51 -0.55 -24.06
CA GLU A 44 0.73 -0.61 -24.83
C GLU A 44 1.94 -0.45 -23.90
N SER A 45 3.01 -1.21 -24.14
CA SER A 45 4.28 -0.95 -23.45
C SER A 45 4.87 0.38 -23.94
N VAL A 46 5.35 1.23 -23.02
CA VAL A 46 5.96 2.54 -23.37
C VAL A 46 7.14 2.36 -24.33
N THR A 47 7.95 1.33 -24.09
CA THR A 47 8.92 0.80 -25.05
C THR A 47 8.75 -0.73 -25.17
N PRO A 48 9.12 -1.35 -26.30
CA PRO A 48 8.94 -2.79 -26.49
C PRO A 48 9.55 -3.61 -25.34
N GLY A 49 8.70 -4.37 -24.65
CA GLY A 49 9.12 -5.26 -23.56
C GLY A 49 9.38 -4.58 -22.21
N SER A 50 9.11 -3.27 -22.08
CA SER A 50 9.22 -2.53 -20.81
C SER A 50 8.16 -2.93 -19.79
N ASN A 51 8.48 -2.71 -18.52
CA ASN A 51 7.58 -2.84 -17.39
C ASN A 51 6.68 -1.60 -17.18
N GLU A 52 6.89 -0.53 -17.94
CA GLU A 52 5.98 0.62 -17.98
C GLU A 52 4.92 0.41 -19.06
N ILE A 53 3.66 0.27 -18.65
CA ILE A 53 2.53 0.00 -19.52
C ILE A 53 1.61 1.21 -19.54
N ALA A 54 1.56 1.89 -20.69
CA ALA A 54 0.62 2.97 -20.93
C ALA A 54 -0.78 2.37 -21.13
N VAL A 55 -1.74 2.83 -20.32
CA VAL A 55 -3.15 2.45 -20.41
C VAL A 55 -3.99 3.69 -20.65
N SER A 56 -4.97 3.60 -21.55
CA SER A 56 -5.91 4.70 -21.76
C SER A 56 -7.27 4.23 -22.22
N VAL A 57 -8.29 4.98 -21.83
CA VAL A 57 -9.65 4.95 -22.36
C VAL A 57 -10.10 6.38 -22.66
N LYS A 58 -11.22 6.50 -23.35
CA LYS A 58 -11.90 7.75 -23.64
C LYS A 58 -12.22 8.53 -22.35
N ASP A 59 -12.00 9.84 -22.40
CA ASP A 59 -12.35 10.75 -21.30
C ASP A 59 -13.82 10.64 -20.91
N GLY A 60 -14.06 10.65 -19.59
CA GLY A 60 -15.39 10.52 -18.99
C GLY A 60 -15.85 9.08 -18.75
N SER A 61 -15.09 8.07 -19.20
CA SER A 61 -15.31 6.68 -18.79
C SER A 61 -15.00 6.50 -17.31
N ILE A 62 -15.80 5.69 -16.62
CA ILE A 62 -15.54 5.27 -15.23
C ILE A 62 -14.85 3.91 -15.29
N VAL A 63 -13.58 3.86 -14.90
CA VAL A 63 -12.75 2.66 -15.06
C VAL A 63 -11.97 2.30 -13.81
N LEU A 64 -11.56 1.03 -13.75
CA LEU A 64 -10.58 0.50 -12.82
C LEU A 64 -9.61 -0.40 -13.59
N TRP A 65 -8.35 0.02 -13.66
CA TRP A 65 -7.24 -0.80 -14.14
C TRP A 65 -6.72 -1.69 -13.01
N LYS A 66 -6.35 -2.93 -13.32
CA LYS A 66 -5.70 -3.87 -12.40
C LYS A 66 -4.60 -4.64 -13.13
N ALA A 67 -3.41 -4.68 -12.54
CA ALA A 67 -2.30 -5.49 -13.04
C ALA A 67 -1.26 -5.68 -11.93
N ASP A 68 -0.76 -6.90 -11.72
CA ASP A 68 0.38 -7.16 -10.81
C ASP A 68 0.20 -6.60 -9.38
N GLY A 69 -1.02 -6.62 -8.85
CA GLY A 69 -1.37 -6.04 -7.54
C GLY A 69 -1.60 -4.52 -7.53
N LEU A 70 -1.35 -3.83 -8.65
CA LEU A 70 -1.61 -2.42 -8.84
C LEU A 70 -3.08 -2.16 -9.20
N SER A 71 -3.56 -0.97 -8.86
CA SER A 71 -4.85 -0.45 -9.31
C SER A 71 -4.79 1.03 -9.67
N SER A 72 -5.60 1.45 -10.64
CA SER A 72 -5.75 2.85 -11.02
C SER A 72 -7.16 3.13 -11.51
N PHE A 73 -7.69 4.31 -11.18
CA PHE A 73 -9.01 4.77 -11.62
C PHE A 73 -8.93 5.86 -12.70
N GLU A 74 -7.72 6.23 -13.11
CA GLU A 74 -7.49 7.27 -14.10
C GLU A 74 -7.87 6.78 -15.51
N THR A 75 -8.44 7.67 -16.32
CA THR A 75 -8.76 7.35 -17.72
C THR A 75 -7.50 7.16 -18.56
N THR A 76 -6.38 7.77 -18.17
CA THR A 76 -5.05 7.58 -18.77
C THR A 76 -4.01 7.45 -17.66
N ASP A 77 -3.19 6.42 -17.70
CA ASP A 77 -2.17 6.17 -16.69
C ASP A 77 -0.98 5.37 -17.26
N THR A 78 0.10 5.25 -16.48
CA THR A 78 1.24 4.37 -16.75
C THR A 78 1.45 3.41 -15.58
N LEU A 79 1.11 2.14 -15.79
CA LEU A 79 1.29 1.09 -14.78
C LEU A 79 2.74 0.60 -14.79
N LYS A 80 3.41 0.59 -13.63
CA LYS A 80 4.80 0.14 -13.49
C LYS A 80 4.86 -1.26 -12.88
N LEU A 81 4.95 -2.28 -13.72
CA LEU A 81 4.92 -3.68 -13.31
C LEU A 81 6.24 -4.08 -12.63
N THR A 82 6.17 -5.02 -11.70
CA THR A 82 7.31 -5.36 -10.82
C THR A 82 7.96 -6.69 -11.14
N SER A 83 7.44 -7.42 -12.13
CA SER A 83 7.92 -8.76 -12.45
C SER A 83 7.82 -9.10 -13.94
N LEU A 84 8.72 -9.97 -14.37
CA LEU A 84 8.88 -10.38 -15.77
C LEU A 84 7.78 -11.35 -16.24
N GLY A 85 7.68 -11.51 -17.55
CA GLY A 85 6.83 -12.49 -18.23
C GLY A 85 5.53 -11.90 -18.76
N LYS A 86 4.59 -12.79 -19.11
CA LYS A 86 3.24 -12.41 -19.57
C LYS A 86 2.43 -11.86 -18.40
N LYS A 87 1.78 -10.72 -18.65
CA LYS A 87 1.02 -9.97 -17.65
C LYS A 87 -0.36 -9.63 -18.19
N ASP A 88 -1.36 -9.91 -17.36
CA ASP A 88 -2.73 -9.53 -17.63
C ASP A 88 -3.00 -8.13 -17.11
N ILE A 89 -3.41 -7.25 -18.03
CA ILE A 89 -3.93 -5.92 -17.74
C ILE A 89 -5.45 -6.01 -17.84
N ILE A 90 -6.13 -5.81 -16.71
CA ILE A 90 -7.59 -5.87 -16.62
C ILE A 90 -8.13 -4.45 -16.52
N CYS A 91 -9.08 -4.10 -17.38
CA CYS A 91 -9.86 -2.87 -17.35
C CYS A 91 -11.32 -3.21 -17.01
N ASP A 92 -11.76 -2.86 -15.81
CA ASP A 92 -13.17 -2.90 -15.43
C ASP A 92 -13.80 -1.55 -15.79
N VAL A 93 -14.85 -1.55 -16.62
CA VAL A 93 -15.49 -0.33 -17.12
C VAL A 93 -16.96 -0.34 -16.74
N VAL A 94 -17.45 0.75 -16.16
CA VAL A 94 -18.88 0.89 -15.84
C VAL A 94 -19.65 1.27 -17.10
N THR A 95 -20.68 0.48 -17.44
CA THR A 95 -21.61 0.74 -18.54
C THR A 95 -23.05 0.81 -18.03
N ASP A 96 -23.98 1.26 -18.87
CA ASP A 96 -25.41 1.31 -18.51
C ASP A 96 -25.99 -0.08 -18.16
N GLY A 97 -25.41 -1.16 -18.70
CA GLY A 97 -25.81 -2.55 -18.41
C GLY A 97 -25.05 -3.20 -17.25
N GLY A 98 -24.19 -2.46 -16.56
CA GLY A 98 -23.31 -2.95 -15.49
C GLY A 98 -21.82 -2.86 -15.86
N THR A 99 -20.96 -3.43 -15.01
CA THR A 99 -19.51 -3.42 -15.21
C THR A 99 -19.08 -4.49 -16.21
N VAL A 100 -18.26 -4.12 -17.19
CA VAL A 100 -17.64 -5.03 -18.16
C VAL A 100 -16.14 -5.09 -17.88
N SER A 101 -15.59 -6.31 -17.72
CA SER A 101 -14.15 -6.54 -17.55
C SER A 101 -13.50 -6.92 -18.88
N ILE A 102 -12.47 -6.17 -19.28
CA ILE A 102 -11.72 -6.36 -20.52
C ILE A 102 -10.28 -6.71 -20.15
N GLN A 103 -9.73 -7.79 -20.72
CA GLN A 103 -8.36 -8.23 -20.47
C GLN A 103 -7.48 -8.02 -21.71
N ARG A 104 -6.25 -7.54 -21.48
CA ARG A 104 -5.17 -7.46 -22.48
C ARG A 104 -3.91 -8.08 -21.90
N GLU A 105 -3.20 -8.87 -22.71
CA GLU A 105 -1.93 -9.45 -22.32
C GLU A 105 -0.79 -8.56 -22.84
N VAL A 106 0.19 -8.30 -21.99
CA VAL A 106 1.48 -7.69 -22.36
C VAL A 106 2.62 -8.60 -21.94
N GLU A 107 3.75 -8.54 -22.65
CA GLU A 107 4.96 -9.29 -22.30
C GLU A 107 6.03 -8.33 -21.76
N VAL A 108 6.40 -8.52 -20.50
CA VAL A 108 7.46 -7.75 -19.83
C VAL A 108 8.76 -8.53 -19.88
N THR A 109 9.78 -7.96 -20.50
CA THR A 109 11.10 -8.59 -20.68
C THR A 109 12.21 -7.84 -19.96
N VAL A 110 11.98 -6.58 -19.57
CA VAL A 110 12.91 -5.74 -18.84
C VAL A 110 12.19 -5.06 -17.68
N LEU A 111 12.84 -5.02 -16.51
CA LEU A 111 12.38 -4.24 -15.35
C LEU A 111 13.32 -3.05 -15.17
N GLU A 112 12.95 -1.89 -15.71
CA GLU A 112 13.73 -0.67 -15.58
C GLU A 112 13.35 0.07 -14.29
N GLY A 113 14.35 0.71 -13.65
CA GLY A 113 14.13 1.56 -12.49
C GLY A 113 13.74 0.86 -11.18
N LEU A 114 13.78 -0.48 -11.14
CA LEU A 114 13.53 -1.20 -9.88
C LEU A 114 14.66 -0.97 -8.87
N VAL A 115 14.26 -0.68 -7.64
CA VAL A 115 15.14 -0.72 -6.48
C VAL A 115 15.34 -2.20 -6.09
N PRO A 116 16.59 -2.65 -5.88
CA PRO A 116 16.84 -4.02 -5.47
C PRO A 116 16.39 -4.28 -4.02
N GLU A 117 15.97 -5.51 -3.75
CA GLU A 117 15.81 -6.00 -2.38
C GLU A 117 17.18 -6.09 -1.69
N PRO A 118 17.25 -5.85 -0.36
CA PRO A 118 16.13 -5.55 0.53
C PRO A 118 15.72 -4.07 0.61
N LEU A 119 16.45 -3.15 -0.03
CA LEU A 119 16.17 -1.71 0.03
C LEU A 119 14.76 -1.36 -0.47
N SER A 120 14.26 -2.05 -1.48
CA SER A 120 12.90 -1.85 -2.02
C SER A 120 11.79 -2.05 -1.01
N TYR A 121 11.97 -2.89 0.03
CA TYR A 121 10.99 -2.98 1.11
C TYR A 121 10.87 -1.65 1.85
N LEU A 122 12.01 -0.96 2.03
CA LEU A 122 12.08 0.29 2.77
C LEU A 122 11.58 1.49 1.95
N VAL A 123 11.95 1.59 0.67
CA VAL A 123 11.67 2.78 -0.18
C VAL A 123 10.63 2.55 -1.28
N GLY A 124 10.08 1.34 -1.39
CA GLY A 124 9.20 0.95 -2.50
C GLY A 124 9.96 0.41 -3.70
N SER A 125 9.29 -0.36 -4.55
CA SER A 125 9.89 -1.02 -5.71
C SER A 125 10.52 -0.06 -6.71
N PHE A 126 10.03 1.18 -6.78
CA PHE A 126 10.55 2.23 -7.68
C PHE A 126 11.09 3.45 -6.92
N GLY A 127 11.24 3.38 -5.60
CA GLY A 127 11.70 4.50 -4.77
C GLY A 127 10.64 5.57 -4.50
N ASP A 128 9.40 5.34 -4.95
CA ASP A 128 8.22 6.20 -4.77
C ASP A 128 7.86 6.44 -3.29
N GLY A 129 8.30 5.52 -2.43
CA GLY A 129 8.39 5.69 -1.00
C GLY A 129 7.38 4.86 -0.22
N VAL A 130 7.77 4.50 1.01
CA VAL A 130 6.94 3.75 1.94
C VAL A 130 6.88 4.50 3.26
N THR A 131 5.65 4.65 3.78
CA THR A 131 5.42 5.20 5.11
C THR A 131 5.37 4.08 6.14
N TRP A 132 6.19 4.23 7.17
CA TRP A 132 6.30 3.37 8.32
C TRP A 132 5.78 4.10 9.55
N VAL A 133 5.05 3.40 10.39
CA VAL A 133 4.48 3.90 11.66
C VAL A 133 4.81 2.91 12.76
N TYR A 134 4.82 3.36 14.02
CA TYR A 134 5.04 2.44 15.13
C TYR A 134 4.06 1.27 15.13
N ALA A 135 4.59 0.08 15.44
CA ALA A 135 3.83 -1.16 15.53
C ALA A 135 3.04 -1.27 16.85
N THR A 136 2.20 -0.29 17.15
CA THR A 136 1.48 -0.17 18.44
C THR A 136 0.44 -1.27 18.68
N ASP A 137 0.09 -2.04 17.65
CA ASP A 137 -0.80 -3.21 17.70
C ASP A 137 -0.04 -4.55 17.69
N TYR A 138 1.30 -4.54 17.75
CA TYR A 138 2.09 -5.77 17.89
C TYR A 138 2.06 -6.31 19.32
N GLY A 139 1.75 -7.60 19.47
CA GLY A 139 1.72 -8.27 20.77
C GLY A 139 0.67 -7.66 21.70
N ASP A 140 1.10 -7.17 22.87
CA ASP A 140 0.25 -6.44 23.82
C ASP A 140 0.32 -4.91 23.65
N GLY A 141 0.98 -4.44 22.59
CA GLY A 141 1.17 -3.02 22.28
C GLY A 141 2.34 -2.35 22.99
N THR A 142 3.14 -3.08 23.77
CA THR A 142 4.28 -2.49 24.52
C THR A 142 5.64 -2.58 23.80
N GLN A 143 5.71 -3.34 22.70
CA GLN A 143 6.94 -3.74 22.01
C GLN A 143 7.23 -2.97 20.70
N HIS A 144 6.81 -1.69 20.63
CA HIS A 144 7.06 -0.83 19.46
C HIS A 144 8.28 0.09 19.64
N TRP A 145 8.57 0.51 20.87
CA TRP A 145 9.81 1.21 21.23
C TRP A 145 10.20 0.82 22.65
N TYR A 146 11.37 0.19 22.81
CA TYR A 146 11.74 -0.41 24.09
C TYR A 146 13.25 -0.60 24.25
N LEU A 147 13.66 -0.68 25.51
CA LEU A 147 15.00 -1.04 25.95
C LEU A 147 15.14 -2.55 25.95
N SER A 148 16.26 -3.05 25.44
CA SER A 148 16.56 -4.49 25.38
C SER A 148 18.00 -4.82 25.73
N SER A 149 18.29 -6.12 25.81
CA SER A 149 19.65 -6.64 25.92
C SER A 149 20.46 -6.32 24.66
N PRO A 150 21.72 -5.88 24.78
CA PRO A 150 22.56 -5.62 23.60
C PRO A 150 22.83 -6.88 22.78
N THR A 151 22.76 -8.07 23.40
CA THR A 151 22.98 -9.36 22.73
C THR A 151 21.69 -10.07 22.36
N ASN A 152 20.53 -9.58 22.80
CA ASN A 152 19.23 -10.16 22.52
C ASN A 152 18.16 -9.07 22.42
N TRP A 153 17.97 -8.55 21.21
CA TRP A 153 17.08 -7.42 20.95
C TRP A 153 15.60 -7.74 21.22
N GLU A 154 15.21 -9.02 21.26
CA GLU A 154 13.84 -9.45 21.59
C GLU A 154 13.56 -9.40 23.11
N GLU A 155 14.60 -9.33 23.94
CA GLU A 155 14.46 -9.32 25.40
C GLU A 155 14.07 -7.93 25.90
N LEU A 156 12.76 -7.70 26.08
CA LEU A 156 12.25 -6.45 26.63
C LEU A 156 12.71 -6.28 28.09
N TRP A 157 13.53 -5.26 28.34
CA TRP A 157 13.96 -4.86 29.68
C TRP A 157 13.11 -3.73 30.23
N TRP A 158 12.70 -2.79 29.38
CA TRP A 158 11.87 -1.66 29.78
C TRP A 158 11.14 -1.07 28.57
N SER A 159 9.91 -0.60 28.77
CA SER A 159 9.14 0.12 27.75
C SER A 159 8.51 1.37 28.38
N PRO A 160 8.69 2.57 27.79
CA PRO A 160 8.07 3.81 28.26
C PRO A 160 6.55 3.72 28.38
N VAL A 161 5.91 2.93 27.52
CA VAL A 161 4.45 2.73 27.53
C VAL A 161 3.99 1.93 28.74
N ALA A 162 4.81 0.97 29.19
CA ALA A 162 4.53 0.22 30.41
C ALA A 162 4.55 1.11 31.67
N ASP A 163 5.30 2.22 31.63
CA ASP A 163 5.38 3.22 32.70
C ASP A 163 4.35 4.35 32.57
N GLY A 164 3.40 4.23 31.63
CA GLY A 164 2.29 5.17 31.47
C GLY A 164 2.60 6.39 30.60
N THR A 165 3.68 6.36 29.81
CA THR A 165 3.90 7.36 28.75
C THR A 165 2.74 7.27 27.76
N ASN A 166 1.95 8.33 27.67
CA ASN A 166 0.80 8.39 26.77
C ASN A 166 1.31 8.42 25.32
N PRO A 167 0.70 7.64 24.41
CA PRO A 167 1.08 7.63 23.01
C PRO A 167 1.16 8.98 22.29
N ALA A 168 0.32 9.94 22.70
CA ALA A 168 0.33 11.29 22.13
C ALA A 168 1.50 12.16 22.65
N ASP A 169 2.09 11.81 23.80
CA ASP A 169 3.16 12.59 24.44
C ASP A 169 4.57 12.02 24.13
N GLY A 170 4.65 10.87 23.45
CA GLY A 170 5.89 10.13 23.19
C GLY A 170 6.14 9.81 21.71
N GLY A 171 5.66 10.62 20.77
CA GLY A 171 6.01 10.45 19.35
C GLY A 171 5.39 9.24 18.64
N PHE A 172 4.34 8.60 19.18
CA PHE A 172 3.76 7.41 18.52
C PHE A 172 2.82 7.72 17.35
N GLU A 173 2.61 9.01 17.05
CA GLU A 173 2.01 9.48 15.81
C GLU A 173 3.06 9.72 14.70
N ASP A 174 4.33 9.42 14.97
CA ASP A 174 5.41 9.63 14.02
C ASP A 174 5.23 8.78 12.75
N GLU A 175 5.37 9.45 11.61
CA GLU A 175 5.40 8.82 10.30
C GLU A 175 6.78 8.95 9.69
N LEU A 176 7.39 7.80 9.39
CA LEU A 176 8.69 7.69 8.76
C LEU A 176 8.48 7.36 7.28
N PHE A 177 8.68 8.33 6.41
CA PHE A 177 8.59 8.15 4.97
C PHE A 177 9.98 7.98 4.35
N PHE A 178 10.31 6.76 3.99
CA PHE A 178 11.54 6.40 3.30
C PHE A 178 11.28 6.41 1.79
N SER A 179 12.15 7.08 1.02
CA SER A 179 12.02 7.20 -0.45
C SER A 179 13.39 7.22 -1.11
N ARG A 180 13.43 7.01 -2.43
CA ARG A 180 14.65 7.07 -3.23
C ARG A 180 14.38 7.81 -4.54
N ALA A 181 15.18 8.82 -4.84
CA ALA A 181 15.16 9.54 -6.11
C ALA A 181 16.59 9.84 -6.56
N ASP A 182 16.89 9.65 -7.84
CA ASP A 182 18.20 9.93 -8.43
C ASP A 182 19.37 9.34 -7.64
N ASP A 183 19.22 8.08 -7.22
CA ASP A 183 20.14 7.32 -6.38
C ASP A 183 20.35 7.82 -4.93
N VAL A 184 19.65 8.87 -4.52
CA VAL A 184 19.66 9.42 -3.17
C VAL A 184 18.52 8.84 -2.35
N ASN A 185 18.83 8.24 -1.20
CA ASN A 185 17.82 7.78 -0.27
C ASN A 185 17.50 8.87 0.76
N THR A 186 16.21 9.13 0.97
CA THR A 186 15.72 10.18 1.87
C THR A 186 14.75 9.60 2.88
N LEU A 187 14.92 9.96 4.15
CA LEU A 187 13.97 9.75 5.23
C LEU A 187 13.33 11.08 5.60
N LYS A 188 12.00 11.11 5.64
CA LYS A 188 11.21 12.19 6.24
C LYS A 188 10.52 11.68 7.49
N ILE A 189 10.61 12.44 8.59
CA ILE A 189 9.92 12.17 9.85
C ILE A 189 8.91 13.29 10.10
N THR A 190 7.64 12.92 10.20
CA THR A 190 6.53 13.81 10.60
C THR A 190 6.07 13.42 11.98
N THR A 191 6.22 14.29 12.97
CA THR A 191 6.01 13.90 14.39
C THR A 191 4.56 13.96 14.87
N SER A 192 3.68 14.56 14.09
CA SER A 192 2.24 14.58 14.34
C SER A 192 1.47 15.02 13.10
N PRO A 193 0.16 14.72 12.99
CA PRO A 193 -0.65 15.15 11.85
C PRO A 193 -0.61 16.66 11.64
N GLY A 194 -0.10 17.07 10.46
CA GLY A 194 0.03 18.47 10.08
C GLY A 194 1.30 19.18 10.56
N ALA A 195 2.22 18.47 11.24
CA ALA A 195 3.55 18.99 11.52
C ALA A 195 4.39 19.06 10.23
N GLU A 196 5.30 20.04 10.17
CA GLU A 196 6.28 20.11 9.08
C GLU A 196 7.30 18.96 9.22
N PRO A 197 7.51 18.14 8.17
CA PRO A 197 8.43 17.02 8.22
C PRO A 197 9.88 17.49 8.29
N LYS A 198 10.67 16.82 9.13
CA LYS A 198 12.14 16.88 9.07
C LYS A 198 12.63 15.88 8.03
N SER A 199 13.65 16.25 7.26
CA SER A 199 14.19 15.42 6.18
C SER A 199 15.69 15.25 6.35
N SER A 200 16.18 14.03 6.12
CA SER A 200 17.61 13.73 6.02
C SER A 200 17.84 12.69 4.93
N GLU A 201 19.03 12.72 4.35
CA GLU A 201 19.53 11.57 3.62
C GLU A 201 19.87 10.43 4.57
N PHE A 202 19.82 9.21 4.05
CA PHE A 202 20.32 8.03 4.74
C PHE A 202 21.16 7.14 3.81
N GLU A 203 22.11 6.44 4.41
CA GLU A 203 22.88 5.40 3.75
C GLU A 203 22.30 4.04 4.14
N PHE A 204 22.18 3.15 3.15
CA PHE A 204 21.72 1.78 3.34
C PHE A 204 22.84 0.82 2.99
N ASP A 205 23.29 0.06 3.97
CA ASP A 205 24.27 -1.01 3.78
C ASP A 205 23.53 -2.34 3.75
N ALA A 206 23.40 -2.92 2.55
CA ALA A 206 22.73 -4.20 2.34
C ALA A 206 23.53 -5.39 2.88
N ASP A 207 24.86 -5.29 2.92
CA ASP A 207 25.74 -6.39 3.34
C ASP A 207 25.72 -6.53 4.86
N ASN A 208 25.70 -5.40 5.57
CA ASN A 208 25.65 -5.36 7.03
C ASN A 208 24.22 -5.19 7.58
N MET A 209 23.24 -4.95 6.71
CA MET A 209 21.85 -4.64 7.08
C MET A 209 21.78 -3.48 8.07
N THR A 210 22.34 -2.32 7.69
CA THR A 210 22.33 -1.10 8.53
C THR A 210 21.80 0.12 7.79
N ILE A 211 21.20 1.04 8.53
CA ILE A 211 20.85 2.39 8.06
C ILE A 211 21.66 3.41 8.85
N THR A 212 22.27 4.36 8.16
CA THR A 212 22.95 5.51 8.78
C THR A 212 22.28 6.81 8.36
N LEU A 213 21.75 7.55 9.33
CA LEU A 213 21.18 8.89 9.10
C LEU A 213 22.29 9.94 9.15
N LYS A 214 22.30 10.90 8.22
CA LYS A 214 23.36 11.92 8.15
C LYS A 214 23.17 13.04 9.17
N ASP A 215 22.06 13.77 9.05
CA ASP A 215 21.85 15.06 9.75
C ASP A 215 20.56 15.08 10.59
N MET A 216 20.07 13.90 10.97
CA MET A 216 18.83 13.76 11.74
C MET A 216 18.90 12.52 12.62
N ASP A 217 18.39 12.64 13.84
CA ASP A 217 18.20 11.51 14.73
C ASP A 217 16.84 10.84 14.46
N LEU A 218 16.75 9.53 14.74
CA LEU A 218 15.48 8.82 14.66
C LEU A 218 14.49 9.35 15.71
N CYS A 219 13.20 9.05 15.56
CA CYS A 219 12.19 9.35 16.56
C CYS A 219 12.57 8.82 17.96
N ASP A 220 12.16 9.56 19.00
CA ASP A 220 12.39 9.24 20.42
C ASP A 220 13.87 9.13 20.85
N TYR A 221 14.77 9.73 20.08
CA TYR A 221 16.22 9.75 20.37
C TYR A 221 16.58 10.46 21.69
N ASP A 222 15.73 11.34 22.21
CA ASP A 222 15.98 12.08 23.47
C ASP A 222 16.19 11.16 24.70
N TYR A 223 15.74 9.90 24.62
CA TYR A 223 15.91 8.89 25.67
C TYR A 223 17.11 7.97 25.44
N VAL A 224 17.81 8.12 24.31
CA VAL A 224 18.96 7.30 23.94
C VAL A 224 20.23 7.87 24.59
N PHE A 225 20.96 7.00 25.29
CA PHE A 225 22.11 7.40 26.11
C PHE A 225 23.43 7.56 25.34
N VAL A 226 23.43 7.37 24.02
CA VAL A 226 24.63 7.41 23.17
C VAL A 226 24.49 8.51 22.13
N PRO A 227 24.82 9.76 22.47
CA PRO A 227 24.80 10.85 21.51
C PRO A 227 25.78 10.56 20.37
N ASP A 228 25.42 11.00 19.15
CA ASP A 228 26.23 10.97 17.93
C ASP A 228 26.34 9.63 17.18
N VAL A 229 25.62 8.58 17.60
CA VAL A 229 25.46 7.36 16.80
C VAL A 229 24.12 7.39 16.07
N ARG A 230 24.17 7.61 14.76
CA ARG A 230 23.01 7.60 13.85
C ARG A 230 22.93 6.36 12.97
N THR A 231 23.63 5.30 13.38
CA THR A 231 23.60 4.01 12.70
C THR A 231 22.71 3.06 13.47
N TYR A 232 21.86 2.36 12.73
CA TYR A 232 20.87 1.43 13.23
C TYR A 232 21.02 0.10 12.48
N GLU A 233 21.09 -0.99 13.21
CA GLU A 233 21.01 -2.34 12.66
C GLU A 233 19.56 -2.67 12.32
N ILE A 234 19.35 -3.26 11.16
CA ILE A 234 18.05 -3.75 10.72
C ILE A 234 17.93 -5.21 11.17
N LYS A 235 17.08 -5.46 12.16
CA LYS A 235 16.81 -6.82 12.67
C LYS A 235 15.73 -7.53 11.86
N LEU A 236 14.81 -6.78 11.28
CA LEU A 236 13.73 -7.28 10.42
C LEU A 236 13.42 -6.24 9.36
N LEU A 237 13.30 -6.68 8.10
CA LEU A 237 12.83 -5.85 7.00
C LEU A 237 12.13 -6.76 5.99
N ASN A 238 10.84 -6.54 5.80
CA ASN A 238 10.01 -7.19 4.79
C ASN A 238 8.90 -6.22 4.32
N GLU A 239 7.93 -6.70 3.55
CA GLU A 239 6.85 -5.86 3.01
C GLU A 239 6.08 -5.04 4.06
N ASN A 240 5.93 -5.58 5.28
CA ASN A 240 5.05 -5.02 6.29
C ASN A 240 5.75 -4.65 7.61
N GLU A 241 6.96 -5.14 7.86
CA GLU A 241 7.65 -4.97 9.14
C GLU A 241 9.07 -4.41 8.96
N LEU A 242 9.42 -3.48 9.86
CA LEU A 242 10.74 -2.91 9.98
C LEU A 242 11.11 -2.87 11.46
N VAL A 243 12.22 -3.52 11.84
CA VAL A 243 12.78 -3.45 13.19
C VAL A 243 14.19 -2.90 13.12
N LEU A 244 14.38 -1.76 13.77
CA LEU A 244 15.67 -1.12 13.95
C LEU A 244 16.18 -1.35 15.36
N PHE A 245 17.48 -1.55 15.47
CA PHE A 245 18.17 -1.77 16.73
C PHE A 245 19.41 -0.89 16.79
N GLN A 246 19.66 -0.33 17.97
CA GLN A 246 20.90 0.38 18.25
C GLN A 246 21.60 -0.25 19.46
N ASP A 247 22.76 -0.85 19.21
CA ASP A 247 23.64 -1.33 20.28
C ASP A 247 24.28 -0.14 21.00
N CYS A 248 24.04 -0.04 22.30
CA CYS A 248 24.64 0.97 23.16
C CYS A 248 25.67 0.36 24.12
N ALA A 249 26.12 -0.89 23.93
CA ALA A 249 27.04 -1.58 24.83
C ALA A 249 28.36 -0.82 25.05
N GLY A 250 28.87 -0.14 24.01
CA GLY A 250 30.07 0.69 24.09
C GLY A 250 29.98 1.90 25.03
N SER A 251 28.78 2.29 25.47
CA SER A 251 28.55 3.47 26.33
C SER A 251 28.60 3.18 27.84
N ALA A 252 29.15 2.02 28.23
CA ALA A 252 29.19 1.53 29.63
C ALA A 252 27.82 1.28 30.27
N LYS A 253 26.75 1.22 29.46
CA LYS A 253 25.38 0.99 29.91
C LYS A 253 24.88 -0.43 29.63
N ASN A 254 25.58 -1.20 28.78
CA ASN A 254 25.26 -2.58 28.40
C ASN A 254 23.76 -2.78 28.07
N LEU A 255 23.20 -1.85 27.28
CA LEU A 255 21.80 -1.83 26.85
C LEU A 255 21.72 -1.68 25.33
N GLY A 256 20.56 -1.99 24.77
CA GLY A 256 20.21 -1.65 23.39
C GLY A 256 18.82 -1.04 23.31
N TRP A 257 18.57 -0.30 22.23
CA TRP A 257 17.25 0.27 21.94
C TRP A 257 16.67 -0.36 20.68
N VAL A 258 15.36 -0.63 20.71
CA VAL A 258 14.63 -1.20 19.59
C VAL A 258 13.50 -0.26 19.19
N TRP A 259 13.36 -0.05 17.89
CA TRP A 259 12.22 0.57 17.26
C TRP A 259 11.59 -0.42 16.30
N ARG A 260 10.32 -0.77 16.53
CA ARG A 260 9.53 -1.64 15.67
C ARG A 260 8.44 -0.82 15.00
N PHE A 261 8.50 -0.83 13.68
CA PHE A 261 7.56 -0.18 12.79
C PHE A 261 6.84 -1.22 11.95
N LYS A 262 5.69 -0.79 11.44
CA LYS A 262 4.94 -1.47 10.41
C LYS A 262 4.61 -0.52 9.28
N LYS A 263 4.36 -1.07 8.09
CA LYS A 263 3.85 -0.29 6.96
C LYS A 263 2.52 0.34 7.33
N LYS A 264 2.35 1.64 7.06
CA LYS A 264 1.09 2.35 7.33
C LYS A 264 -0.07 1.67 6.61
N GLY A 265 -1.12 1.35 7.35
CA GLY A 265 -2.29 0.61 6.86
C GLY A 265 -2.25 -0.90 7.12
N TYR A 266 -1.09 -1.48 7.43
CA TYR A 266 -0.98 -2.87 7.89
C TYR A 266 -1.50 -3.02 9.32
N ARG A 267 -2.06 -4.19 9.66
CA ARG A 267 -2.47 -4.59 11.01
C ARG A 267 -1.91 -5.96 11.31
N TYR A 268 -1.38 -6.13 12.52
CA TYR A 268 -0.87 -7.40 13.03
C TYR A 268 -1.97 -8.42 13.31
#